data_AF-A0A3R5XUX6-F1
#
_entry.id   AF-A0A3R5XUX6-F1
#
_cell.length_a   1.000
_cell.length_b   1.000
_cell.length_c   1.000
_cell.angle_alpha   90.00
_cell.angle_beta   90.00
_cell.angle_gamma   90.00
#
_symmetry.space_group_name_H-M   'P 1'
#
loop_
_entity.id
_entity.type
_entity.pdbx_description
1 polymer ?
#
loop_
_entity_poly.entity_id
_entity_poly.type
_entity_poly.pdbx_seq_one_letter_code
_entity_poly.pdbx_strand_id
1 'polypeptide(L)'
;MKFWLSSLNQKNYLIATLFPLFIFIIFNSILYFSGYNYEIFDLKWLAIIGNIYIFSIFSWWFVGFLVKHKSYFRDFRFWVPILLSLATILWFYSYKATAHASYIIAIIAMLYGIYKRDFYKISPSLIFLSLYALLQFMGLLWVKDISLNENQWIIEDQIPLLILPVVLCFYRLNAKDISIFCSIIFKFCLVLLIWYWIAYVLICHSAEISFLSCFGFRKDYLAPESPFGVLCFHTQKHYSFIVWLLTIVGGTGYASYYQNKSGFISKGELFIYFLFLFCFINILQVRLAQVVFFILLLVIICFEMLKSWNLRNVLIISISALSIGIFGFIFLFNYTHFFQDETRNILYSSTLAQIQENPWFGSGTLSEQSIISKTTLDPDLFKHLHNDFLMAYARHGVLGLVFLCLFLISYAWESFKLKDYRMFFFLLPTFFLMLVDSAFFYQKTIALTCIFIGVLYVSPKRNLA
;
A
#
# COMPACT_ATOMS: atom_id res chain seq x y z
N MET A 1 27.63 -27.12 -9.78
CA MET A 1 26.48 -26.59 -8.98
C MET A 1 26.27 -27.26 -7.62
N LYS A 2 26.39 -28.60 -7.47
CA LYS A 2 26.30 -29.28 -6.15
C LYS A 2 27.36 -28.82 -5.12
N PHE A 3 28.54 -28.41 -5.58
CA PHE A 3 29.68 -28.03 -4.73
C PHE A 3 29.60 -26.60 -4.16
N TRP A 4 28.84 -25.69 -4.78
CA TRP A 4 28.66 -24.31 -4.29
C TRP A 4 27.50 -24.17 -3.30
N LEU A 5 26.53 -25.09 -3.32
CA LEU A 5 25.33 -25.03 -2.50
C LEU A 5 25.43 -25.84 -1.20
N SER A 6 26.44 -26.69 -1.05
CA SER A 6 26.67 -27.51 0.15
C SER A 6 27.47 -26.80 1.25
N SER A 7 28.02 -25.60 0.99
CA SER A 7 28.90 -24.89 1.93
C SER A 7 28.24 -23.72 2.68
N LEU A 8 26.96 -23.41 2.44
CA LEU A 8 26.31 -22.23 3.02
C LEU A 8 25.82 -22.47 4.46
N ASN A 9 26.76 -22.50 5.41
CA ASN A 9 26.47 -22.33 6.84
C ASN A 9 26.03 -20.87 7.14
N GLN A 10 25.29 -20.64 8.23
CA GLN A 10 24.79 -19.32 8.66
C GLN A 10 25.84 -18.19 8.65
N LYS A 11 27.12 -18.50 8.88
CA LYS A 11 28.24 -17.54 8.77
C LYS A 11 28.41 -16.96 7.35
N ASN A 12 28.17 -17.75 6.32
CA ASN A 12 28.33 -17.34 4.92
C ASN A 12 27.18 -16.43 4.46
N TYR A 13 26.01 -16.50 5.13
CA TYR A 13 24.93 -15.54 4.91
C TYR A 13 25.34 -14.14 5.39
N LEU A 14 25.92 -14.02 6.59
CA LEU A 14 26.34 -12.74 7.17
C LEU A 14 27.39 -12.05 6.30
N ILE A 15 28.46 -12.77 5.93
CA ILE A 15 29.56 -12.27 5.09
C ILE A 15 29.02 -11.82 3.71
N ALA A 16 28.07 -12.57 3.15
CA ALA A 16 27.50 -12.22 1.86
C ALA A 16 26.41 -11.12 1.91
N THR A 17 25.74 -10.87 3.04
CA THR A 17 24.96 -9.62 3.24
C THR A 17 25.86 -8.41 3.47
N LEU A 18 26.99 -8.61 4.13
CA LEU A 18 27.97 -7.54 4.36
C LEU A 18 28.73 -7.21 3.07
N PHE A 19 28.84 -8.11 2.09
CA PHE A 19 29.61 -7.88 0.87
C PHE A 19 29.01 -6.80 -0.05
N PRO A 20 27.71 -6.79 -0.40
CA PRO A 20 27.08 -5.66 -1.10
C PRO A 20 27.13 -4.38 -0.28
N LEU A 21 26.96 -4.46 1.05
CA LEU A 21 27.07 -3.32 1.95
C LEU A 21 28.50 -2.75 1.96
N PHE A 22 29.51 -3.62 1.89
CA PHE A 22 30.93 -3.28 1.88
C PHE A 22 31.36 -2.71 0.53
N ILE A 23 30.92 -3.30 -0.58
CA ILE A 23 31.08 -2.72 -1.94
C ILE A 23 30.38 -1.36 -2.01
N PHE A 24 29.20 -1.23 -1.42
CA PHE A 24 28.47 0.03 -1.36
C PHE A 24 29.20 1.09 -0.52
N ILE A 25 29.70 0.72 0.67
CA ILE A 25 30.50 1.60 1.53
C ILE A 25 31.78 2.02 0.81
N ILE A 26 32.50 1.09 0.16
CA ILE A 26 33.69 1.41 -0.63
C ILE A 26 33.36 2.36 -1.77
N PHE A 27 32.31 2.08 -2.53
CA PHE A 27 31.91 2.92 -3.66
C PHE A 27 31.52 4.34 -3.20
N ASN A 28 30.74 4.48 -2.13
CA ASN A 28 30.40 5.79 -1.55
C ASN A 28 31.61 6.48 -0.92
N SER A 29 32.54 5.74 -0.30
CA SER A 29 33.77 6.32 0.24
C SER A 29 34.65 6.85 -0.88
N ILE A 30 34.76 6.12 -2.00
CA ILE A 30 35.49 6.57 -3.21
C ILE A 30 34.83 7.83 -3.79
N LEU A 31 33.50 7.90 -3.86
CA LEU A 31 32.79 9.10 -4.32
C LEU A 31 32.94 10.28 -3.34
N TYR A 32 32.95 10.03 -2.04
CA TYR A 32 33.15 11.02 -0.98
C TYR A 32 34.57 11.60 -0.99
N PHE A 33 35.60 10.75 -1.13
CA PHE A 33 37.01 11.18 -1.10
C PHE A 33 37.55 11.66 -2.45
N SER A 34 36.89 11.36 -3.58
CA SER A 34 37.34 11.82 -4.90
C SER A 34 37.04 13.29 -5.21
N GLY A 35 36.36 14.01 -4.30
CA GLY A 35 35.98 15.41 -4.53
C GLY A 35 35.08 15.57 -5.76
N TYR A 36 34.31 14.52 -6.11
CA TYR A 36 33.41 14.53 -7.25
C TYR A 36 32.40 15.66 -7.06
N ASN A 37 32.36 16.60 -8.01
CA ASN A 37 31.57 17.80 -7.86
C ASN A 37 30.07 17.45 -7.99
N TYR A 38 29.36 17.44 -6.86
CA TYR A 38 27.95 17.02 -6.75
C TYR A 38 26.95 18.00 -7.36
N GLU A 39 27.40 19.14 -7.88
CA GLU A 39 26.56 20.14 -8.59
C GLU A 39 25.81 19.54 -9.80
N ILE A 40 26.24 18.37 -10.29
CA ILE A 40 25.55 17.59 -11.33
C ILE A 40 25.32 16.14 -10.85
N PHE A 41 24.87 15.95 -9.61
CA PHE A 41 24.39 14.63 -9.19
C PHE A 41 23.03 14.37 -9.85
N ASP A 42 23.05 13.85 -11.09
CA ASP A 42 21.85 13.49 -11.83
C ASP A 42 21.03 12.47 -11.02
N LEU A 43 19.83 12.87 -10.62
CA LEU A 43 18.87 12.01 -9.92
C LEU A 43 18.66 10.66 -10.65
N LYS A 44 18.90 10.59 -11.97
CA LYS A 44 18.89 9.34 -12.73
C LYS A 44 20.01 8.39 -12.30
N TRP A 45 21.23 8.86 -12.03
CA TRP A 45 22.32 8.01 -11.55
C TRP A 45 22.04 7.48 -10.14
N LEU A 46 21.49 8.33 -9.26
CA LEU A 46 21.02 7.89 -7.95
C LEU A 46 19.97 6.79 -8.07
N ALA A 47 19.03 6.95 -8.99
CA ALA A 47 18.00 5.96 -9.26
C ALA A 47 18.57 4.63 -9.79
N ILE A 48 19.56 4.67 -10.68
CA ILE A 48 20.22 3.47 -11.22
C ILE A 48 20.98 2.74 -10.10
N ILE A 49 21.82 3.45 -9.36
CA ILE A 49 22.60 2.89 -8.24
C ILE A 49 21.65 2.30 -7.18
N GLY A 50 20.56 3.01 -6.89
CA GLY A 50 19.54 2.54 -5.96
C GLY A 50 18.87 1.25 -6.39
N ASN A 51 18.47 1.15 -7.65
CA ASN A 51 17.89 -0.09 -8.18
C ASN A 51 18.89 -1.24 -8.13
N ILE A 52 20.16 -1.02 -8.49
CA ILE A 52 21.21 -2.04 -8.39
C ILE A 52 21.35 -2.51 -6.93
N TYR A 53 21.43 -1.57 -5.97
CA TYR A 53 21.51 -1.88 -4.55
C TYR A 53 20.31 -2.69 -4.06
N ILE A 54 19.09 -2.21 -4.31
CA ILE A 54 17.85 -2.83 -3.85
C ILE A 54 17.72 -4.25 -4.41
N PHE A 55 17.86 -4.41 -5.73
CA PHE A 55 17.71 -5.71 -6.37
C PHE A 55 18.85 -6.66 -6.03
N SER A 56 20.08 -6.19 -5.80
CA SER A 56 21.20 -7.05 -5.38
C SER A 56 20.93 -7.67 -4.00
N ILE A 57 20.57 -6.83 -3.02
CA ILE A 57 20.29 -7.29 -1.65
C ILE A 57 19.04 -8.17 -1.61
N PHE A 58 17.96 -7.73 -2.28
CA PHE A 58 16.72 -8.49 -2.33
C PHE A 58 16.90 -9.83 -3.04
N SER A 59 17.54 -9.87 -4.21
CA SER A 59 17.75 -11.10 -4.97
C SER A 59 18.62 -12.09 -4.19
N TRP A 60 19.66 -11.61 -3.50
CA TRP A 60 20.48 -12.45 -2.64
C TRP A 60 19.65 -13.13 -1.55
N TRP A 61 18.88 -12.34 -0.79
CA TRP A 61 17.98 -12.87 0.23
C TRP A 61 16.95 -13.84 -0.38
N PHE A 62 16.38 -13.49 -1.53
CA PHE A 62 15.34 -14.26 -2.20
C PHE A 62 15.86 -15.62 -2.70
N VAL A 63 17.08 -15.68 -3.25
CA VAL A 63 17.73 -16.95 -3.62
C VAL A 63 17.95 -17.83 -2.38
N GLY A 64 18.41 -17.25 -1.26
CA GLY A 64 18.54 -17.98 0.01
C GLY A 64 17.20 -18.53 0.50
N PHE A 65 16.14 -17.73 0.43
CA PHE A 65 14.77 -18.14 0.72
C PHE A 65 14.34 -19.33 -0.17
N LEU A 66 14.53 -19.24 -1.48
CA LEU A 66 14.19 -20.29 -2.43
C LEU A 66 14.95 -21.60 -2.14
N VAL A 67 16.26 -21.52 -1.86
CA VAL A 67 17.09 -22.70 -1.54
C VAL A 67 16.61 -23.39 -0.26
N LYS A 68 16.28 -22.61 0.78
CA LYS A 68 15.75 -23.12 2.05
C LYS A 68 14.39 -23.84 1.87
N HIS A 69 13.58 -23.39 0.91
CA HIS A 69 12.23 -23.89 0.67
C HIS A 69 12.09 -24.77 -0.59
N LYS A 70 13.20 -25.25 -1.16
CA LYS A 70 13.23 -26.05 -2.39
C LYS A 70 12.33 -27.29 -2.37
N SER A 71 12.08 -27.86 -1.19
CA SER A 71 11.21 -29.04 -1.03
C SER A 71 9.75 -28.76 -1.44
N TYR A 72 9.32 -27.50 -1.42
CA TYR A 72 7.96 -27.08 -1.78
C TYR A 72 7.78 -26.72 -3.25
N PHE A 73 8.84 -26.76 -4.09
CA PHE A 73 8.77 -26.32 -5.49
C PHE A 73 7.84 -27.15 -6.36
N ARG A 74 7.58 -28.41 -5.97
CA ARG A 74 6.64 -29.29 -6.66
C ARG A 74 5.18 -28.93 -6.39
N ASP A 75 4.90 -28.15 -5.35
CA ASP A 75 3.55 -27.71 -5.03
C ASP A 75 3.25 -26.38 -5.72
N PHE A 76 2.28 -26.38 -6.64
CA PHE A 76 1.82 -25.17 -7.31
C PHE A 76 1.37 -24.09 -6.32
N ARG A 77 0.76 -24.46 -5.18
CA ARG A 77 0.30 -23.49 -4.17
C ARG A 77 1.43 -22.66 -3.57
N PHE A 78 2.65 -23.19 -3.56
CA PHE A 78 3.83 -22.46 -3.07
C PHE A 78 4.22 -21.29 -3.98
N TRP A 79 3.98 -21.41 -5.29
CA TRP A 79 4.36 -20.38 -6.27
C TRP A 79 3.41 -19.20 -6.31
N VAL A 80 2.12 -19.40 -6.03
CA VAL A 80 1.11 -18.31 -6.06
C VAL A 80 1.47 -17.12 -5.15
N PRO A 81 1.76 -17.29 -3.84
CA PRO A 81 2.13 -16.16 -2.98
C PRO A 81 3.44 -15.49 -3.41
N ILE A 82 4.38 -16.24 -4.01
CA ILE A 82 5.63 -15.69 -4.55
C ILE A 82 5.33 -14.79 -5.76
N LEU A 83 4.56 -15.28 -6.72
CA LEU A 83 4.20 -14.52 -7.92
C LEU A 83 3.39 -13.26 -7.56
N LEU A 84 2.46 -13.34 -6.60
CA LEU A 84 1.72 -12.18 -6.11
C LEU A 84 2.64 -11.17 -5.40
N SER A 85 3.66 -11.64 -4.68
CA SER A 85 4.66 -10.77 -4.05
C SER A 85 5.47 -10.03 -5.10
N LEU A 86 5.92 -10.74 -6.15
CA LEU A 86 6.64 -10.14 -7.26
C LEU A 86 5.75 -9.12 -8.00
N ALA A 87 4.49 -9.45 -8.29
CA ALA A 87 3.54 -8.50 -8.88
C ALA A 87 3.37 -7.24 -8.01
N THR A 88 3.31 -7.39 -6.68
CA THR A 88 3.27 -6.26 -5.73
C THR A 88 4.55 -5.42 -5.80
N ILE A 89 5.71 -6.03 -5.96
CA ILE A 89 7.00 -5.33 -6.13
C ILE A 89 7.07 -4.60 -7.47
N LEU A 90 6.56 -5.20 -8.55
CA LEU A 90 6.48 -4.58 -9.88
C LEU A 90 5.69 -3.27 -9.86
N TRP A 91 4.78 -3.10 -8.91
CA TRP A 91 3.95 -1.90 -8.76
C TRP A 91 4.75 -0.61 -8.68
N PHE A 92 5.86 -0.63 -7.93
CA PHE A 92 6.79 0.49 -7.80
C PHE A 92 7.37 0.97 -9.14
N TYR A 93 7.33 0.13 -10.17
CA TYR A 93 7.90 0.37 -11.50
C TYR A 93 6.84 0.44 -12.61
N SER A 94 5.71 -0.25 -12.48
CA SER A 94 4.62 -0.18 -13.43
C SER A 94 3.33 -0.75 -12.85
N TYR A 95 2.34 0.11 -12.66
CA TYR A 95 0.99 -0.32 -12.25
C TYR A 95 0.32 -1.17 -13.36
N LYS A 96 0.57 -0.90 -14.65
CA LYS A 96 0.02 -1.70 -15.76
C LYS A 96 0.59 -3.11 -15.76
N ALA A 97 1.91 -3.25 -15.58
CA ALA A 97 2.54 -4.56 -15.49
C ALA A 97 2.04 -5.34 -14.26
N THR A 98 1.79 -4.64 -13.15
CA THR A 98 1.17 -5.21 -11.95
C THR A 98 -0.22 -5.75 -12.22
N ALA A 99 -1.07 -4.98 -12.90
CA ALA A 99 -2.41 -5.40 -13.28
C ALA A 99 -2.39 -6.63 -14.22
N HIS A 100 -1.56 -6.60 -15.27
CA HIS A 100 -1.45 -7.75 -16.17
C HIS A 100 -0.93 -9.01 -15.46
N ALA A 101 0.08 -8.86 -14.61
CA ALA A 101 0.61 -9.97 -13.82
C ALA A 101 -0.46 -10.53 -12.87
N SER A 102 -1.24 -9.67 -12.19
CA SER A 102 -2.29 -10.12 -11.28
C SER A 102 -3.42 -10.84 -12.02
N TYR A 103 -3.79 -10.41 -13.22
CA TYR A 103 -4.77 -11.10 -14.07
C TYR A 103 -4.30 -12.50 -14.46
N ILE A 104 -3.06 -12.63 -14.93
CA ILE A 104 -2.49 -13.93 -15.30
C ILE A 104 -2.46 -14.86 -14.08
N ILE A 105 -1.97 -14.38 -12.95
CA ILE A 105 -1.92 -15.18 -11.70
C ILE A 105 -3.32 -15.59 -11.26
N ALA A 106 -4.30 -14.68 -11.32
CA ALA A 106 -5.69 -14.95 -10.97
C ALA A 106 -6.33 -16.04 -11.85
N ILE A 107 -6.11 -15.97 -13.17
CA ILE A 107 -6.59 -16.98 -14.12
C ILE A 107 -5.97 -18.35 -13.80
N ILE A 108 -4.65 -18.43 -13.62
CA ILE A 108 -3.98 -19.69 -13.34
C ILE A 108 -4.44 -20.25 -11.97
N ALA A 109 -4.57 -19.41 -10.95
CA ALA A 109 -5.06 -19.80 -9.63
C ALA A 109 -6.50 -20.35 -9.70
N MET A 110 -7.37 -19.69 -10.47
CA MET A 110 -8.74 -20.13 -10.72
C MET A 110 -8.78 -21.48 -11.43
N LEU A 111 -8.02 -21.65 -12.52
CA LEU A 111 -7.91 -22.91 -13.27
C LEU A 111 -7.39 -24.05 -12.38
N TYR A 112 -6.40 -23.78 -11.53
CA TYR A 112 -5.91 -24.73 -10.55
C TYR A 112 -7.00 -25.12 -9.53
N GLY A 113 -7.78 -24.15 -9.04
CA GLY A 113 -8.91 -24.38 -8.15
C GLY A 113 -9.99 -25.27 -8.77
N ILE A 114 -10.34 -25.00 -10.05
CA ILE A 114 -11.26 -25.82 -10.84
C ILE A 114 -10.73 -27.24 -11.00
N TYR A 115 -9.46 -27.40 -11.36
CA TYR A 115 -8.81 -28.70 -11.50
C TYR A 115 -8.83 -29.50 -10.20
N LYS A 116 -8.58 -28.84 -9.06
CA LYS A 116 -8.63 -29.46 -7.73
C LYS A 116 -10.04 -29.62 -7.17
N ARG A 117 -11.06 -29.05 -7.82
CA ARG A 117 -12.46 -29.01 -7.34
C ARG A 117 -12.59 -28.39 -5.94
N ASP A 118 -11.75 -27.42 -5.64
CA ASP A 118 -11.73 -26.70 -4.36
C ASP A 118 -12.63 -25.46 -4.45
N PHE A 119 -13.92 -25.61 -4.15
CA PHE A 119 -14.88 -24.50 -4.19
C PHE A 119 -15.10 -23.88 -2.81
N TYR A 120 -15.07 -22.55 -2.75
CA TYR A 120 -15.28 -21.76 -1.54
C TYR A 120 -16.58 -20.97 -1.62
N LYS A 121 -17.30 -20.92 -0.49
CA LYS A 121 -18.48 -20.05 -0.38
C LYS A 121 -18.07 -18.58 -0.39
N ILE A 122 -18.77 -17.77 -1.16
CA ILE A 122 -18.60 -16.32 -1.17
C ILE A 122 -18.94 -15.74 0.22
N SER A 123 -18.10 -14.82 0.70
CA SER A 123 -18.32 -14.12 1.97
C SER A 123 -19.21 -12.89 1.77
N PRO A 124 -19.96 -12.45 2.79
CA PRO A 124 -20.78 -11.23 2.72
C PRO A 124 -20.02 -10.00 2.19
N SER A 125 -18.79 -9.81 2.64
CA SER A 125 -17.88 -8.77 2.15
C SER A 125 -17.63 -8.82 0.64
N LEU A 126 -17.37 -10.01 0.09
CA LEU A 126 -17.19 -10.18 -1.35
C LEU A 126 -18.49 -9.96 -2.12
N ILE A 127 -19.65 -10.28 -1.54
CA ILE A 127 -20.96 -9.95 -2.14
C ILE A 127 -21.12 -8.44 -2.24
N PHE A 128 -20.87 -7.70 -1.16
CA PHE A 128 -20.98 -6.23 -1.19
C PHE A 128 -19.95 -5.60 -2.13
N LEU A 129 -18.73 -6.15 -2.20
CA LEU A 129 -17.73 -5.71 -3.18
C LEU A 129 -18.21 -5.94 -4.62
N SER A 130 -18.81 -7.11 -4.91
CA SER A 130 -19.39 -7.39 -6.23
C SER A 130 -20.55 -6.46 -6.56
N LEU A 131 -21.48 -6.22 -5.62
CA LEU A 131 -22.60 -5.30 -5.82
C LEU A 131 -22.11 -3.87 -6.08
N TYR A 132 -21.12 -3.43 -5.31
CA TYR A 132 -20.49 -2.14 -5.52
C TYR A 132 -19.80 -2.03 -6.88
N ALA A 133 -19.02 -3.03 -7.26
CA ALA A 133 -18.36 -3.09 -8.56
C ALA A 133 -19.40 -3.09 -9.70
N LEU A 134 -20.46 -3.90 -9.62
CA LEU A 134 -21.55 -3.90 -10.60
C LEU A 134 -22.22 -2.53 -10.72
N LEU A 135 -22.43 -1.83 -9.60
CA LEU A 135 -22.98 -0.49 -9.60
C LEU A 135 -22.08 0.51 -10.35
N GLN A 136 -20.75 0.37 -10.27
CA GLN A 136 -19.82 1.15 -11.11
C GLN A 136 -20.08 0.95 -12.60
N PHE A 137 -20.39 -0.26 -13.05
CA PHE A 137 -20.71 -0.48 -14.48
C PHE A 137 -22.12 -0.01 -14.83
N MET A 138 -23.09 -0.23 -13.95
CA MET A 138 -24.46 0.24 -14.16
C MET A 138 -24.53 1.77 -14.28
N GLY A 139 -23.69 2.50 -13.53
CA GLY A 139 -23.64 3.96 -13.58
C GLY A 139 -23.30 4.56 -14.95
N LEU A 140 -22.80 3.75 -15.89
CA LEU A 140 -22.61 4.17 -17.29
C LEU A 140 -23.95 4.37 -18.02
N LEU A 141 -25.05 3.81 -17.53
CA LEU A 141 -26.36 3.89 -18.18
C LEU A 141 -27.06 5.24 -17.98
N TRP A 142 -26.63 6.05 -17.02
CA TRP A 142 -27.27 7.33 -16.69
C TRP A 142 -26.30 8.51 -16.57
N VAL A 143 -25.04 8.33 -16.97
CA VAL A 143 -24.10 9.46 -17.11
C VAL A 143 -24.54 10.32 -18.30
N LYS A 144 -24.66 11.65 -18.07
CA LYS A 144 -25.21 12.58 -19.07
C LYS A 144 -24.21 12.95 -20.17
N ASP A 145 -22.94 13.11 -19.84
CA ASP A 145 -21.91 13.66 -20.74
C ASP A 145 -20.80 12.65 -21.05
N ILE A 146 -21.11 11.63 -21.86
CA ILE A 146 -20.12 10.59 -22.24
C ILE A 146 -18.98 11.19 -23.10
N SER A 147 -19.25 12.25 -23.88
CA SER A 147 -18.29 12.85 -24.81
C SER A 147 -17.21 13.71 -24.16
N LEU A 148 -17.43 14.21 -22.94
CA LEU A 148 -16.41 14.94 -22.16
C LEU A 148 -15.43 14.01 -21.45
N ASN A 149 -15.69 12.69 -21.49
CA ASN A 149 -14.97 11.69 -20.73
C ASN A 149 -13.98 10.95 -21.64
N GLU A 150 -12.84 11.58 -21.95
CA GLU A 150 -11.67 10.91 -22.58
C GLU A 150 -11.10 9.75 -21.72
N ASN A 151 -11.73 9.46 -20.58
CA ASN A 151 -11.31 8.50 -19.57
C ASN A 151 -12.02 7.14 -19.62
N GLN A 152 -12.35 6.62 -20.80
CA GLN A 152 -12.88 5.25 -20.95
C GLN A 152 -11.99 4.17 -20.28
N TRP A 153 -10.69 4.44 -20.15
CA TRP A 153 -9.73 3.60 -19.41
C TRP A 153 -10.13 3.34 -17.95
N ILE A 154 -10.91 4.22 -17.32
CA ILE A 154 -11.42 4.02 -15.95
C ILE A 154 -12.31 2.76 -15.88
N ILE A 155 -13.03 2.39 -16.94
CA ILE A 155 -13.85 1.18 -16.97
C ILE A 155 -12.96 -0.07 -16.96
N GLU A 156 -11.90 -0.08 -17.77
CA GLU A 156 -10.93 -1.18 -17.83
C GLU A 156 -10.25 -1.40 -16.48
N ASP A 157 -9.97 -0.31 -15.76
CA ASP A 157 -9.30 -0.37 -14.47
C ASP A 157 -10.20 -0.86 -13.34
N GLN A 158 -11.53 -0.85 -13.50
CA GLN A 158 -12.49 -1.36 -12.51
C GLN A 158 -12.76 -2.88 -12.64
N ILE A 159 -12.38 -3.50 -13.76
CA ILE A 159 -12.49 -4.94 -14.01
C ILE A 159 -11.89 -5.82 -12.89
N PRO A 160 -10.73 -5.50 -12.26
CA PRO A 160 -10.19 -6.26 -11.14
C PRO A 160 -11.20 -6.51 -10.01
N LEU A 161 -12.07 -5.54 -9.70
CA LEU A 161 -13.05 -5.65 -8.61
C LEU A 161 -14.15 -6.68 -8.92
N LEU A 162 -14.48 -6.90 -10.20
CA LEU A 162 -15.43 -7.93 -10.62
C LEU A 162 -14.78 -9.32 -10.65
N ILE A 163 -13.54 -9.41 -11.15
CA ILE A 163 -12.83 -10.68 -11.27
C ILE A 163 -12.50 -11.27 -9.90
N LEU A 164 -12.11 -10.42 -8.95
CA LEU A 164 -11.59 -10.85 -7.66
C LEU A 164 -12.54 -11.77 -6.85
N PRO A 165 -13.83 -11.41 -6.63
CA PRO A 165 -14.78 -12.29 -5.95
C PRO A 165 -14.94 -13.66 -6.62
N VAL A 166 -14.91 -13.70 -7.96
CA VAL A 166 -15.02 -14.95 -8.74
C VAL A 166 -13.80 -15.83 -8.46
N VAL A 167 -12.59 -15.29 -8.58
CA VAL A 167 -11.33 -16.03 -8.34
C VAL A 167 -11.31 -16.60 -6.92
N LEU A 168 -11.75 -15.83 -5.92
CA LEU A 168 -11.81 -16.26 -4.52
C LEU A 168 -12.85 -17.35 -4.23
N CYS A 169 -13.75 -17.65 -5.17
CA CYS A 169 -14.63 -18.82 -5.09
C CYS A 169 -13.90 -20.12 -5.49
N PHE A 170 -12.79 -20.04 -6.23
CA PHE A 170 -12.04 -21.22 -6.69
C PHE A 170 -10.67 -21.37 -6.00
N TYR A 171 -10.09 -20.27 -5.53
CA TYR A 171 -8.77 -20.29 -4.94
C TYR A 171 -8.62 -19.30 -3.78
N ARG A 172 -8.09 -19.79 -2.65
CA ARG A 172 -7.74 -18.97 -1.48
C ARG A 172 -6.42 -19.45 -0.90
N LEU A 173 -5.61 -18.51 -0.44
CA LEU A 173 -4.36 -18.83 0.24
C LEU A 173 -4.64 -19.32 1.66
N ASN A 174 -3.78 -20.21 2.14
CA ASN A 174 -3.78 -20.59 3.56
C ASN A 174 -2.96 -19.58 4.37
N ALA A 175 -3.06 -19.65 5.71
CA ALA A 175 -2.37 -18.69 6.58
C ALA A 175 -0.83 -18.68 6.42
N LYS A 176 -0.22 -19.82 6.07
CA LYS A 176 1.23 -19.94 5.83
C LYS A 176 1.63 -19.25 4.53
N ASP A 177 0.88 -19.45 3.46
CA ASP A 177 1.12 -18.85 2.15
C ASP A 177 0.96 -17.32 2.20
N ILE A 178 -0.03 -16.84 2.95
CA ILE A 178 -0.18 -15.40 3.24
C ILE A 178 1.06 -14.86 3.97
N SER A 179 1.58 -15.59 4.97
CA SER A 179 2.82 -15.17 5.63
C SER A 179 4.02 -15.19 4.71
N ILE A 180 4.10 -16.09 3.72
CA ILE A 180 5.13 -16.06 2.69
C ILE A 180 5.01 -14.77 1.87
N PHE A 181 3.80 -14.46 1.38
CA PHE A 181 3.53 -13.23 0.64
C PHE A 181 3.95 -11.98 1.43
N CYS A 182 3.41 -11.82 2.65
CA CYS A 182 3.72 -10.68 3.50
C CYS A 182 5.22 -10.57 3.80
N SER A 183 5.92 -11.71 3.95
CA SER A 183 7.36 -11.69 4.26
C SER A 183 8.20 -11.26 3.06
N ILE A 184 7.91 -11.74 1.85
CA ILE A 184 8.68 -11.37 0.65
C ILE A 184 8.55 -9.86 0.38
N ILE A 185 7.32 -9.34 0.36
CA ILE A 185 7.09 -7.90 0.13
C ILE A 185 7.69 -7.05 1.26
N PHE A 186 7.63 -7.54 2.51
CA PHE A 186 8.22 -6.86 3.66
C PHE A 186 9.73 -6.71 3.51
N LYS A 187 10.44 -7.77 3.09
CA LYS A 187 11.90 -7.70 2.91
C LYS A 187 12.29 -6.75 1.78
N PHE A 188 11.57 -6.78 0.66
CA PHE A 188 11.80 -5.83 -0.41
C PHE A 188 11.60 -4.38 0.08
N CYS A 189 10.47 -4.10 0.72
CA CYS A 189 10.15 -2.76 1.23
C CYS A 189 11.09 -2.30 2.34
N LEU A 190 11.64 -3.22 3.15
CA LEU A 190 12.66 -2.89 4.15
C LEU A 190 13.94 -2.36 3.49
N VAL A 191 14.43 -3.07 2.47
CA VAL A 191 15.61 -2.64 1.70
C VAL A 191 15.31 -1.32 0.99
N LEU A 192 14.08 -1.16 0.48
CA LEU A 192 13.60 0.07 -0.14
C LEU A 192 13.66 1.27 0.81
N LEU A 193 13.14 1.10 2.03
CA LEU A 193 13.12 2.13 3.08
C LEU A 193 14.53 2.53 3.53
N ILE A 194 15.44 1.56 3.65
CA ILE A 194 16.86 1.82 3.91
C ILE A 194 17.47 2.64 2.76
N TRP A 195 17.16 2.29 1.51
CA TRP A 195 17.63 3.04 0.36
C TRP A 195 17.09 4.47 0.34
N TYR A 196 15.79 4.69 0.58
CA TYR A 196 15.21 6.04 0.66
C TYR A 196 15.93 6.92 1.68
N TRP A 197 16.28 6.35 2.83
CA TRP A 197 17.04 7.07 3.85
C TRP A 197 18.44 7.46 3.36
N ILE A 198 19.17 6.52 2.74
CA ILE A 198 20.49 6.78 2.17
C ILE A 198 20.41 7.85 1.09
N ALA A 199 19.46 7.73 0.15
CA ALA A 199 19.21 8.70 -0.91
C ALA A 199 18.92 10.10 -0.33
N TYR A 200 18.10 10.18 0.72
CA TYR A 200 17.82 11.44 1.40
C TYR A 200 19.08 12.06 2.03
N VAL A 201 19.89 11.28 2.73
CA VAL A 201 21.16 11.76 3.31
C VAL A 201 22.09 12.30 2.23
N LEU A 202 22.22 11.59 1.10
CA LEU A 202 23.04 12.01 -0.03
C LEU A 202 22.52 13.31 -0.66
N ILE A 203 21.20 13.43 -0.87
CA ILE A 203 20.57 14.65 -1.41
C ILE A 203 20.78 15.83 -0.47
N CYS A 204 20.54 15.66 0.84
CA CYS A 204 20.77 16.72 1.82
C CYS A 204 22.23 17.17 1.84
N HIS A 205 23.17 16.22 1.78
CA HIS A 205 24.59 16.54 1.74
C HIS A 205 24.97 17.29 0.46
N SER A 206 24.52 16.84 -0.71
CA SER A 206 24.84 17.48 -2.00
C SER A 206 24.22 18.86 -2.16
N ALA A 207 23.03 19.08 -1.58
CA ALA A 207 22.33 20.35 -1.65
C ALA A 207 22.64 21.28 -0.47
N GLU A 208 23.56 20.90 0.42
CA GLU A 208 23.88 21.63 1.66
C GLU A 208 22.66 21.93 2.55
N ILE A 209 21.64 21.07 2.48
CA ILE A 209 20.41 21.18 3.27
C ILE A 209 20.61 20.44 4.59
N SER A 210 20.20 21.07 5.70
CA SER A 210 20.20 20.41 7.00
C SER A 210 19.36 19.14 6.95
N PHE A 211 19.95 18.02 7.38
CA PHE A 211 19.29 16.73 7.41
C PHE A 211 17.98 16.71 8.23
N LEU A 212 17.88 17.54 9.27
CA LEU A 212 16.67 17.64 10.11
C LEU A 212 15.52 18.43 9.47
N SER A 213 15.73 19.00 8.27
CA SER A 213 14.73 19.83 7.59
C SER A 213 13.43 19.08 7.26
N CYS A 214 13.48 17.75 7.15
CA CYS A 214 12.28 16.92 6.98
C CYS A 214 11.27 17.08 8.13
N PHE A 215 11.70 17.49 9.32
CA PHE A 215 10.82 17.76 10.47
C PHE A 215 10.26 19.19 10.52
N GLY A 216 10.68 20.07 9.61
CA GLY A 216 10.31 21.50 9.60
C GLY A 216 8.91 21.82 9.06
N PHE A 217 8.11 20.82 8.68
CA PHE A 217 6.75 20.96 8.11
C PHE A 217 6.61 21.89 6.88
N ARG A 218 7.73 22.22 6.25
CA ARG A 218 7.85 23.04 5.03
C ARG A 218 8.09 22.14 3.82
N LYS A 219 7.12 22.04 2.89
CA LYS A 219 7.21 21.11 1.74
C LYS A 219 8.27 21.51 0.70
N ASP A 220 8.68 22.76 0.71
CA ASP A 220 9.67 23.37 -0.16
C ASP A 220 11.11 23.20 0.35
N TYR A 221 11.32 22.47 1.44
CA TYR A 221 12.64 22.36 2.07
C TYR A 221 13.72 21.67 1.21
N LEU A 222 13.33 20.94 0.17
CA LEU A 222 14.24 20.33 -0.80
C LEU A 222 14.38 21.16 -2.11
N ALA A 223 13.72 22.31 -2.21
CA ALA A 223 13.68 23.12 -3.44
C ALA A 223 15.10 23.45 -3.96
N PRO A 224 15.32 23.48 -5.29
CA PRO A 224 14.32 23.36 -6.36
C PRO A 224 13.78 21.94 -6.58
N GLU A 225 14.45 20.93 -6.02
CA GLU A 225 14.02 19.54 -6.09
C GLU A 225 12.88 19.30 -5.09
N SER A 226 11.67 19.01 -5.55
CA SER A 226 10.63 18.56 -4.61
C SER A 226 11.05 17.25 -3.90
N PRO A 227 10.36 16.82 -2.83
CA PRO A 227 10.52 15.48 -2.28
C PRO A 227 10.41 14.33 -3.30
N PHE A 228 9.97 14.58 -4.54
CA PHE A 228 10.08 13.65 -5.67
C PHE A 228 11.52 13.23 -5.99
N GLY A 229 12.54 14.03 -5.66
CA GLY A 229 13.94 13.64 -5.81
C GLY A 229 14.27 12.36 -5.06
N VAL A 230 13.70 12.18 -3.85
CA VAL A 230 13.82 10.94 -3.07
C VAL A 230 13.06 9.77 -3.72
N LEU A 231 12.03 10.05 -4.52
CA LEU A 231 11.26 9.06 -5.27
C LEU A 231 11.79 8.80 -6.69
N CYS A 232 12.91 9.39 -7.11
CA CYS A 232 13.38 9.40 -8.50
C CYS A 232 13.57 8.01 -9.13
N PHE A 233 13.68 6.96 -8.31
CA PHE A 233 13.88 5.58 -8.74
C PHE A 233 12.60 4.81 -9.03
N HIS A 234 11.44 5.41 -8.79
CA HIS A 234 10.14 4.87 -9.15
C HIS A 234 9.51 5.62 -10.30
N THR A 235 8.81 4.88 -11.15
CA THR A 235 7.91 5.49 -12.12
C THR A 235 6.65 6.03 -11.44
N GLN A 236 6.27 5.43 -10.30
CA GLN A 236 5.10 5.83 -9.53
C GLN A 236 5.41 7.02 -8.62
N LYS A 237 5.40 8.23 -9.17
CA LYS A 237 5.65 9.46 -8.40
C LYS A 237 4.38 9.97 -7.71
N HIS A 238 3.80 9.16 -6.82
CA HIS A 238 2.63 9.57 -6.01
C HIS A 238 2.85 9.23 -4.53
N TYR A 239 3.29 10.22 -3.76
CA TYR A 239 3.72 10.07 -2.36
C TYR A 239 2.72 9.31 -1.49
N SER A 240 1.44 9.69 -1.54
CA SER A 240 0.40 9.09 -0.70
C SER A 240 0.26 7.59 -0.96
N PHE A 241 0.41 7.13 -2.21
CA PHE A 241 0.23 5.72 -2.55
C PHE A 241 1.44 4.87 -2.17
N ILE A 242 2.66 5.40 -2.37
CA ILE A 242 3.87 4.72 -1.92
C ILE A 242 3.84 4.57 -0.39
N VAL A 243 3.55 5.66 0.32
CA VAL A 243 3.49 5.65 1.79
C VAL A 243 2.38 4.74 2.29
N TRP A 244 1.21 4.73 1.64
CA TRP A 244 0.12 3.81 1.93
C TRP A 244 0.55 2.35 1.80
N LEU A 245 1.17 1.97 0.67
CA LEU A 245 1.66 0.61 0.45
C LEU A 245 2.70 0.20 1.50
N LEU A 246 3.68 1.06 1.78
CA LEU A 246 4.68 0.79 2.82
C LEU A 246 4.05 0.64 4.20
N THR A 247 3.01 1.43 4.51
CA THR A 247 2.28 1.33 5.77
C THR A 247 1.52 -0.01 5.88
N ILE A 248 0.85 -0.44 4.81
CA ILE A 248 0.21 -1.77 4.75
C ILE A 248 1.23 -2.88 4.92
N VAL A 249 2.36 -2.81 4.21
CA VAL A 249 3.40 -3.84 4.28
C VAL A 249 3.98 -3.94 5.69
N GLY A 250 4.22 -2.81 6.37
CA GLY A 250 4.63 -2.79 7.77
C GLY A 250 3.59 -3.41 8.71
N GLY A 251 2.33 -3.01 8.60
CA GLY A 251 1.24 -3.53 9.43
C GLY A 251 0.95 -5.02 9.21
N THR A 252 0.86 -5.45 7.96
CA THR A 252 0.64 -6.87 7.60
C THR A 252 1.86 -7.75 7.91
N GLY A 253 3.07 -7.20 7.82
CA GLY A 253 4.32 -7.82 8.28
C GLY A 253 4.33 -8.02 9.79
N TYR A 254 3.96 -7.00 10.58
CA TYR A 254 3.78 -7.10 12.03
C TYR A 254 2.73 -8.16 12.39
N ALA A 255 1.55 -8.13 11.75
CA ALA A 255 0.49 -9.10 12.01
C ALA A 255 0.92 -10.54 11.69
N SER A 256 1.66 -10.74 10.58
CA SER A 256 2.24 -12.04 10.21
C SER A 256 3.26 -12.54 11.22
N TYR A 257 4.10 -11.64 11.75
CA TYR A 257 5.01 -11.95 12.85
C TYR A 257 4.24 -12.35 14.11
N TYR A 258 3.21 -11.57 14.47
CA TYR A 258 2.40 -11.76 15.67
C TYR A 258 1.67 -13.11 15.66
N GLN A 259 1.01 -13.46 14.55
CA GLN A 259 0.13 -14.64 14.47
C GLN A 259 0.90 -15.96 14.32
N ASN A 260 1.94 -15.98 13.50
CA ASN A 260 2.60 -17.23 13.12
C ASN A 260 3.97 -17.41 13.77
N LYS A 261 4.48 -16.41 14.54
CA LYS A 261 5.90 -16.32 14.98
C LYS A 261 6.83 -16.76 13.85
N SER A 262 6.54 -16.27 12.64
CA SER A 262 6.66 -17.00 11.36
C SER A 262 8.08 -17.44 10.97
N GLY A 263 9.11 -17.11 11.75
CA GLY A 263 10.51 -17.37 11.43
C GLY A 263 11.03 -16.61 10.21
N PHE A 264 10.17 -15.88 9.49
CA PHE A 264 10.51 -15.12 8.29
C PHE A 264 10.84 -13.66 8.58
N ILE A 265 10.17 -13.06 9.57
CA ILE A 265 10.36 -11.67 10.01
C ILE A 265 10.77 -11.68 11.49
N SER A 266 11.85 -10.98 11.82
CA SER A 266 12.32 -10.82 13.21
C SER A 266 11.81 -9.52 13.83
N LYS A 267 11.81 -9.45 15.18
CA LYS A 267 11.48 -8.20 15.90
C LYS A 267 12.39 -7.04 15.51
N GLY A 268 13.69 -7.31 15.35
CA GLY A 268 14.67 -6.29 14.96
C GLY A 268 14.36 -5.71 13.58
N GLU A 269 13.99 -6.55 12.61
CA GLU A 269 13.60 -6.09 11.28
C GLU A 269 12.31 -5.27 11.31
N LEU A 270 11.32 -5.64 12.15
CA LEU A 270 10.12 -4.81 12.35
C LEU A 270 10.48 -3.44 12.91
N PHE A 271 11.32 -3.39 13.95
CA PHE A 271 11.76 -2.13 14.54
C PHE A 271 12.45 -1.24 13.50
N ILE A 272 13.40 -1.80 12.75
CA ILE A 272 14.10 -1.08 11.68
C ILE A 272 13.12 -0.62 10.58
N TYR A 273 12.16 -1.46 10.20
CA TYR A 273 11.13 -1.11 9.21
C TYR A 273 10.32 0.10 9.66
N PHE A 274 9.76 0.08 10.87
CA PHE A 274 8.93 1.17 11.37
C PHE A 274 9.75 2.44 11.61
N LEU A 275 11.02 2.33 12.01
CA LEU A 275 11.92 3.47 12.13
C LEU A 275 12.14 4.15 10.77
N PHE A 276 12.53 3.39 9.74
CA PHE A 276 12.74 3.99 8.41
C PHE A 276 11.44 4.41 7.74
N LEU A 277 10.32 3.74 8.01
CA LEU A 277 9.00 4.19 7.56
C LEU A 277 8.65 5.56 8.17
N PHE A 278 8.87 5.74 9.48
CA PHE A 278 8.70 7.05 10.13
C PHE A 278 9.56 8.12 9.47
N CYS A 279 10.84 7.84 9.27
CA CYS A 279 11.75 8.75 8.59
C CYS A 279 11.25 9.11 7.18
N PHE A 280 10.86 8.12 6.38
CA PHE A 280 10.39 8.32 5.02
C PHE A 280 9.10 9.15 4.95
N ILE A 281 8.15 8.91 5.85
CA ILE A 281 6.92 9.70 5.95
C ILE A 281 7.23 11.17 6.23
N ASN A 282 8.21 11.45 7.09
CA ASN A 282 8.63 12.82 7.41
C ASN A 282 9.43 13.45 6.26
N ILE A 283 10.29 12.69 5.57
CA ILE A 283 11.00 13.16 4.37
C ILE A 283 10.00 13.64 3.31
N LEU A 284 8.95 12.87 3.06
CA LEU A 284 7.92 13.25 2.10
C LEU A 284 6.91 14.28 2.64
N GLN A 285 6.96 14.58 3.94
CA GLN A 285 6.00 15.43 4.66
C GLN A 285 4.52 15.12 4.32
N VAL A 286 4.18 13.83 4.27
CA VAL A 286 2.81 13.38 4.01
C VAL A 286 2.00 13.46 5.30
N ARG A 287 1.35 14.60 5.51
CA ARG A 287 0.64 14.97 6.76
C ARG A 287 -0.31 13.89 7.28
N LEU A 288 -1.20 13.36 6.43
CA LEU A 288 -2.10 12.29 6.87
C LEU A 288 -1.34 11.03 7.25
N ALA A 289 -0.31 10.66 6.50
CA ALA A 289 0.45 9.46 6.80
C ALA A 289 1.21 9.56 8.12
N GLN A 290 1.65 10.76 8.53
CA GLN A 290 2.20 10.99 9.87
C GLN A 290 1.18 10.59 10.94
N VAL A 291 -0.07 11.06 10.81
CA VAL A 291 -1.16 10.71 11.74
C VAL A 291 -1.46 9.20 11.72
N VAL A 292 -1.62 8.62 10.53
CA VAL A 292 -1.91 7.19 10.36
C VAL A 292 -0.80 6.32 10.94
N PHE A 293 0.46 6.72 10.80
CA PHE A 293 1.59 6.01 11.37
C PHE A 293 1.53 5.95 12.90
N PHE A 294 1.19 7.07 13.57
CA PHE A 294 1.04 7.06 15.03
C PHE A 294 -0.18 6.26 15.49
N ILE A 295 -1.31 6.31 14.76
CA ILE A 295 -2.46 5.45 15.03
C ILE A 295 -2.07 3.98 14.91
N LEU A 296 -1.33 3.62 13.85
CA LEU A 296 -0.84 2.27 13.62
C LEU A 296 0.08 1.80 14.76
N LEU A 297 1.03 2.65 15.20
CA LEU A 297 1.88 2.34 16.34
C LEU A 297 1.07 2.16 17.63
N LEU A 298 0.08 3.02 17.89
CA LEU A 298 -0.80 2.88 19.05
C LEU A 298 -1.53 1.54 19.03
N VAL A 299 -2.10 1.15 17.88
CA VAL A 299 -2.73 -0.15 17.69
C VAL A 299 -1.74 -1.28 18.00
N ILE A 300 -0.53 -1.24 17.42
CA ILE A 300 0.52 -2.25 17.66
C ILE A 300 0.86 -2.37 19.16
N ILE A 301 1.05 -1.23 19.82
CA ILE A 301 1.31 -1.17 21.27
C ILE A 301 0.15 -1.81 22.04
N CYS A 302 -1.11 -1.47 21.71
CA CYS A 302 -2.28 -2.05 22.34
C CYS A 302 -2.33 -3.58 22.16
N PHE A 303 -2.02 -4.08 20.96
CA PHE A 303 -1.95 -5.52 20.68
C PHE A 303 -0.87 -6.23 21.50
N GLU A 304 0.31 -5.63 21.66
CA GLU A 304 1.36 -6.19 22.51
C GLU A 304 1.00 -6.11 24.00
N MET A 305 0.38 -5.03 24.45
CA MET A 305 -0.02 -4.86 25.85
C MET A 305 -1.16 -5.79 26.25
N LEU A 306 -2.11 -6.09 25.36
CA LEU A 306 -3.19 -7.06 25.63
C LEU A 306 -2.68 -8.47 25.96
N LYS A 307 -1.41 -8.80 25.65
CA LYS A 307 -0.80 -10.08 26.05
C LYS A 307 -0.45 -10.17 27.53
N SER A 308 -0.15 -9.04 28.16
CA SER A 308 0.46 -8.98 29.49
C SER A 308 -0.33 -8.14 30.48
N TRP A 309 -1.22 -7.28 30.00
CA TRP A 309 -2.00 -6.33 30.79
C TRP A 309 -3.49 -6.62 30.63
N ASN A 310 -4.28 -6.30 31.66
CA ASN A 310 -5.73 -6.46 31.58
C ASN A 310 -6.37 -5.46 30.59
N LEU A 311 -7.54 -5.83 30.05
CA LEU A 311 -8.26 -5.03 29.05
C LEU A 311 -8.51 -3.58 29.52
N ARG A 312 -8.77 -3.38 30.82
CA ARG A 312 -8.98 -2.05 31.41
C ARG A 312 -7.80 -1.12 31.18
N ASN A 313 -6.58 -1.57 31.46
CA ASN A 313 -5.40 -0.72 31.32
C ASN A 313 -5.08 -0.43 29.85
N VAL A 314 -5.33 -1.39 28.96
CA VAL A 314 -5.21 -1.16 27.51
C VAL A 314 -6.23 -0.12 27.06
N LEU A 315 -7.50 -0.24 27.45
CA LEU A 315 -8.53 0.74 27.11
C LEU A 315 -8.18 2.14 27.63
N ILE A 316 -7.67 2.28 28.84
CA ILE A 316 -7.26 3.57 29.41
C ILE A 316 -6.14 4.22 28.57
N ILE A 317 -5.14 3.44 28.16
CA ILE A 317 -4.03 3.95 27.35
C ILE A 317 -4.50 4.27 25.93
N SER A 318 -5.33 3.42 25.32
CA SER A 318 -5.91 3.66 23.99
C SER A 318 -6.76 4.93 24.00
N ILE A 319 -7.65 5.10 24.98
CA ILE A 319 -8.51 6.28 25.10
C ILE A 319 -7.68 7.53 25.36
N SER A 320 -6.68 7.47 26.25
CA SER A 320 -5.78 8.60 26.53
C SER A 320 -5.01 9.03 25.28
N ALA A 321 -4.41 8.09 24.56
CA ALA A 321 -3.66 8.38 23.33
C ALA A 321 -4.56 8.89 22.20
N LEU A 322 -5.76 8.32 22.06
CA LEU A 322 -6.75 8.75 21.07
C LEU A 322 -7.29 10.15 21.40
N SER A 323 -7.51 10.46 22.68
CA SER A 323 -7.89 11.80 23.14
C SER A 323 -6.80 12.81 22.83
N ILE A 324 -5.53 12.51 23.14
CA ILE A 324 -4.38 13.37 22.79
C ILE A 324 -4.32 13.58 21.26
N GLY A 325 -4.54 12.53 20.48
CA GLY A 325 -4.59 12.62 19.01
C GLY A 325 -5.70 13.52 18.50
N ILE A 326 -6.92 13.40 19.06
CA ILE A 326 -8.06 14.27 18.72
C ILE A 326 -7.78 15.72 19.12
N PHE A 327 -7.30 15.97 20.35
CA PHE A 327 -6.96 17.32 20.79
C PHE A 327 -5.86 17.94 19.93
N GLY A 328 -4.82 17.17 19.60
CA GLY A 328 -3.76 17.60 18.67
C GLY A 328 -4.30 17.91 17.27
N PHE A 329 -5.22 17.09 16.75
CA PHE A 329 -5.88 17.34 15.47
C PHE A 329 -6.71 18.63 15.50
N ILE A 330 -7.58 18.81 16.51
CA ILE A 330 -8.40 20.02 16.68
C ILE A 330 -7.51 21.26 16.79
N PHE A 331 -6.42 21.18 17.57
CA PHE A 331 -5.46 22.26 17.71
C PHE A 331 -4.81 22.62 16.37
N LEU A 332 -4.27 21.64 15.66
CA LEU A 332 -3.66 21.85 14.34
C LEU A 332 -4.66 22.35 13.32
N PHE A 333 -5.91 21.90 13.34
CA PHE A 333 -6.94 22.31 12.38
C PHE A 333 -7.41 23.75 12.61
N ASN A 334 -7.68 24.14 13.86
CA ASN A 334 -8.24 25.45 14.18
C ASN A 334 -7.19 26.55 14.29
N TYR A 335 -5.95 26.22 14.71
CA TYR A 335 -4.93 27.20 15.06
C TYR A 335 -3.71 27.18 14.14
N THR A 336 -3.70 26.33 13.11
CA THR A 336 -2.61 26.31 12.13
C THR A 336 -3.14 26.11 10.71
N HIS A 337 -2.36 26.50 9.70
CA HIS A 337 -2.66 26.20 8.30
C HIS A 337 -2.32 24.74 7.90
N PHE A 338 -2.03 23.87 8.87
CA PHE A 338 -1.53 22.52 8.62
C PHE A 338 -2.54 21.62 7.90
N PHE A 339 -3.84 21.80 8.10
CA PHE A 339 -4.88 21.01 7.42
C PHE A 339 -5.73 21.80 6.42
N GLN A 340 -5.39 23.06 6.15
CA GLN A 340 -6.12 23.85 5.16
C GLN A 340 -5.76 23.38 3.74
N ASP A 341 -6.78 22.98 2.99
CA ASP A 341 -6.69 22.55 1.59
C ASP A 341 -7.88 23.13 0.82
N GLU A 342 -7.67 24.33 0.27
CA GLU A 342 -8.71 25.10 -0.43
C GLU A 342 -9.22 24.36 -1.68
N THR A 343 -8.31 23.72 -2.41
CA THR A 343 -8.63 22.86 -3.56
C THR A 343 -9.63 21.78 -3.19
N ARG A 344 -9.39 21.05 -2.10
CA ARG A 344 -10.35 20.02 -1.64
C ARG A 344 -11.69 20.62 -1.25
N ASN A 345 -11.71 21.76 -0.58
CA ASN A 345 -12.97 22.42 -0.19
C ASN A 345 -13.81 22.82 -1.42
N ILE A 346 -13.18 23.30 -2.49
CA ILE A 346 -13.83 23.58 -3.77
C ILE A 346 -14.41 22.30 -4.39
N LEU A 347 -13.64 21.21 -4.40
CA LEU A 347 -14.12 19.92 -4.92
C LEU A 347 -15.29 19.35 -4.10
N TYR A 348 -15.21 19.41 -2.76
CA TYR A 348 -16.30 18.97 -1.87
C TYR A 348 -17.58 19.76 -2.10
N SER A 349 -17.51 21.09 -2.07
CA SER A 349 -18.68 21.96 -2.25
C SER A 349 -19.35 21.77 -3.62
N SER A 350 -18.53 21.70 -4.69
CA SER A 350 -19.03 21.48 -6.05
C SER A 350 -19.68 20.11 -6.22
N THR A 351 -19.08 19.08 -5.61
CA THR A 351 -19.64 17.72 -5.62
C THR A 351 -20.97 17.67 -4.85
N LEU A 352 -21.06 18.29 -3.68
CA LEU A 352 -22.29 18.34 -2.90
C LEU A 352 -23.42 19.07 -3.64
N ALA A 353 -23.11 20.16 -4.35
CA ALA A 353 -24.09 20.88 -5.16
C ALA A 353 -24.66 19.98 -6.28
N GLN A 354 -23.81 19.23 -6.99
CA GLN A 354 -24.28 18.33 -8.04
C GLN A 354 -25.11 17.16 -7.49
N ILE A 355 -24.72 16.61 -6.34
CA ILE A 355 -25.43 15.49 -5.70
C ILE A 355 -26.86 15.87 -5.33
N GLN A 356 -27.14 17.13 -4.99
CA GLN A 356 -28.50 17.58 -4.67
C GLN A 356 -29.47 17.39 -5.85
N GLU A 357 -28.98 17.35 -7.09
CA GLU A 357 -29.80 17.08 -8.26
C GLU A 357 -30.28 15.62 -8.32
N ASN A 358 -29.45 14.65 -7.88
CA ASN A 358 -29.74 13.22 -7.93
C ASN A 358 -29.17 12.47 -6.70
N PRO A 359 -29.72 12.67 -5.49
CA PRO A 359 -29.10 12.18 -4.26
C PRO A 359 -29.04 10.64 -4.17
N TRP A 360 -29.99 9.93 -4.78
CA TRP A 360 -30.08 8.47 -4.69
C TRP A 360 -29.17 7.73 -5.67
N PHE A 361 -29.02 8.24 -6.88
CA PHE A 361 -28.31 7.57 -7.98
C PHE A 361 -27.06 8.31 -8.46
N GLY A 362 -26.80 9.51 -7.96
CA GLY A 362 -25.68 10.34 -8.39
C GLY A 362 -25.76 10.71 -9.87
N SER A 363 -24.61 11.10 -10.40
CA SER A 363 -24.46 11.61 -11.77
C SER A 363 -24.01 10.55 -12.77
N GLY A 364 -23.85 9.30 -12.34
CA GLY A 364 -23.34 8.20 -13.16
C GLY A 364 -21.82 8.04 -13.09
N THR A 365 -21.32 6.92 -13.60
CA THR A 365 -19.89 6.63 -13.63
C THR A 365 -19.20 7.51 -14.66
N LEU A 366 -18.00 8.03 -14.32
CA LEU A 366 -17.23 9.03 -15.08
C LEU A 366 -17.74 10.48 -14.94
N SER A 367 -18.65 10.76 -14.01
CA SER A 367 -19.18 12.11 -13.83
C SER A 367 -18.17 13.11 -13.24
N GLU A 368 -17.04 12.65 -12.68
CA GLU A 368 -16.09 13.52 -11.94
C GLU A 368 -15.56 14.67 -12.79
N GLN A 369 -15.24 14.43 -14.06
CA GLN A 369 -14.72 15.49 -14.93
C GLN A 369 -15.75 16.59 -15.16
N SER A 370 -17.04 16.24 -15.25
CA SER A 370 -18.12 17.22 -15.32
C SER A 370 -18.28 18.05 -14.03
N ILE A 371 -17.83 17.53 -12.88
CA ILE A 371 -17.80 18.26 -11.62
C ILE A 371 -16.62 19.21 -11.61
N ILE A 372 -15.43 18.68 -11.93
CA ILE A 372 -14.17 19.43 -11.89
C ILE A 372 -14.19 20.57 -12.90
N SER A 373 -14.72 20.36 -14.11
CA SER A 373 -14.83 21.38 -15.15
C SER A 373 -15.73 22.57 -14.79
N LYS A 374 -16.62 22.41 -13.79
CA LYS A 374 -17.47 23.48 -13.25
C LYS A 374 -16.78 24.27 -12.12
N THR A 375 -15.58 23.88 -11.73
CA THR A 375 -14.81 24.56 -10.67
C THR A 375 -13.78 25.53 -11.25
N THR A 376 -13.17 26.34 -10.40
CA THR A 376 -12.03 27.21 -10.77
C THR A 376 -10.70 26.44 -10.89
N LEU A 377 -10.71 25.13 -10.68
CA LEU A 377 -9.52 24.30 -10.72
C LEU A 377 -9.23 23.88 -12.16
N ASP A 378 -7.95 23.79 -12.50
CA ASP A 378 -7.50 23.29 -13.79
C ASP A 378 -7.88 21.80 -13.95
N PRO A 379 -8.78 21.46 -14.89
CA PRO A 379 -9.20 20.08 -15.12
C PRO A 379 -8.06 19.15 -15.58
N ASP A 380 -7.00 19.70 -16.17
CA ASP A 380 -5.85 18.92 -16.65
C ASP A 380 -4.95 18.47 -15.48
N LEU A 381 -4.93 19.25 -14.39
CA LEU A 381 -4.19 18.95 -13.18
C LEU A 381 -4.98 18.04 -12.22
N PHE A 382 -6.32 18.14 -12.19
CA PHE A 382 -7.19 17.37 -11.32
C PHE A 382 -8.07 16.39 -12.09
N LYS A 383 -7.70 15.10 -12.05
CA LYS A 383 -8.36 14.05 -12.84
C LYS A 383 -9.44 13.28 -12.09
N HIS A 384 -9.53 13.43 -10.77
CA HIS A 384 -10.54 12.79 -9.90
C HIS A 384 -10.72 13.55 -8.59
N LEU A 385 -11.73 13.18 -7.80
CA LEU A 385 -12.14 13.88 -6.57
C LEU A 385 -11.25 13.60 -5.34
N HIS A 386 -10.20 12.77 -5.47
CA HIS A 386 -9.28 12.40 -4.40
C HIS A 386 -9.96 12.02 -3.06
N ASN A 387 -11.11 11.32 -3.12
CA ASN A 387 -11.79 10.72 -1.98
C ASN A 387 -12.78 9.67 -2.50
N ASP A 388 -12.62 8.43 -2.03
CA ASP A 388 -13.44 7.29 -2.51
C ASP A 388 -14.89 7.36 -2.05
N PHE A 389 -15.17 7.91 -0.86
CA PHE A 389 -16.54 8.12 -0.38
C PHE A 389 -17.24 9.22 -1.17
N LEU A 390 -16.57 10.35 -1.37
CA LEU A 390 -17.09 11.46 -2.16
C LEU A 390 -17.35 11.02 -3.60
N MET A 391 -16.44 10.22 -4.18
CA MET A 391 -16.60 9.68 -5.52
C MET A 391 -17.71 8.63 -5.61
N ALA A 392 -17.83 7.74 -4.63
CA ALA A 392 -18.96 6.82 -4.55
C ALA A 392 -20.30 7.57 -4.47
N TYR A 393 -20.33 8.67 -3.72
CA TYR A 393 -21.54 9.50 -3.60
C TYR A 393 -21.84 10.27 -4.89
N ALA A 394 -20.83 10.88 -5.49
CA ALA A 394 -20.94 11.63 -6.74
C ALA A 394 -21.47 10.76 -7.89
N ARG A 395 -20.90 9.55 -8.05
CA ARG A 395 -21.24 8.65 -9.14
C ARG A 395 -22.58 7.96 -8.94
N HIS A 396 -22.86 7.47 -7.73
CA HIS A 396 -23.95 6.51 -7.49
C HIS A 396 -24.87 6.89 -6.33
N GLY A 397 -24.77 8.12 -5.82
CA GLY A 397 -25.64 8.60 -4.75
C GLY A 397 -25.48 7.81 -3.45
N VAL A 398 -26.55 7.83 -2.65
CA VAL A 398 -26.62 7.08 -1.39
C VAL A 398 -26.36 5.58 -1.61
N LEU A 399 -26.77 5.01 -2.75
CA LEU A 399 -26.57 3.59 -3.04
C LEU A 399 -25.08 3.21 -3.12
N GLY A 400 -24.28 4.04 -3.78
CA GLY A 400 -22.83 3.85 -3.86
C GLY A 400 -22.17 3.85 -2.48
N LEU A 401 -22.52 4.84 -1.66
CA LEU A 401 -22.03 4.94 -0.28
C LEU A 401 -22.43 3.73 0.56
N VAL A 402 -23.69 3.30 0.47
CA VAL A 402 -24.20 2.16 1.25
C VAL A 402 -23.42 0.89 0.92
N PHE A 403 -23.23 0.54 -0.36
CA PHE A 403 -22.49 -0.67 -0.71
C PHE A 403 -21.00 -0.59 -0.35
N LEU A 404 -20.35 0.57 -0.53
CA LEU A 404 -18.96 0.76 -0.10
C LEU A 404 -18.82 0.59 1.41
N CYS A 405 -19.70 1.22 2.20
CA CYS A 405 -19.70 1.10 3.66
C CYS A 405 -20.00 -0.33 4.12
N LEU A 406 -20.98 -1.01 3.52
CA LEU A 406 -21.30 -2.40 3.83
C LEU A 406 -20.11 -3.33 3.53
N PHE A 407 -19.40 -3.12 2.42
CA PHE A 407 -18.15 -3.83 2.15
C PHE A 407 -17.10 -3.58 3.24
N LEU A 408 -16.81 -2.34 3.61
CA LEU A 408 -15.80 -2.02 4.62
C LEU A 408 -16.16 -2.60 6.00
N ILE A 409 -17.42 -2.46 6.43
CA ILE A 409 -17.91 -2.96 7.72
C ILE A 409 -17.85 -4.48 7.76
N SER A 410 -18.33 -5.16 6.71
CA SER A 410 -18.29 -6.62 6.65
C SER A 410 -16.86 -7.17 6.55
N TYR A 411 -15.95 -6.50 5.82
CA TYR A 411 -14.53 -6.85 5.77
C TYR A 411 -13.87 -6.72 7.15
N ALA A 412 -14.13 -5.62 7.86
CA ALA A 412 -13.64 -5.42 9.23
C ALA A 412 -14.19 -6.50 10.17
N TRP A 413 -15.50 -6.75 10.12
CA TRP A 413 -16.16 -7.78 10.93
C TRP A 413 -15.58 -9.17 10.69
N GLU A 414 -15.32 -9.52 9.43
CA GLU A 414 -14.71 -10.80 9.07
C GLU A 414 -13.27 -10.91 9.57
N SER A 415 -12.48 -9.83 9.54
CA SER A 415 -11.15 -9.81 10.14
C SER A 415 -11.19 -10.21 11.62
N PHE A 416 -12.12 -9.65 12.40
CA PHE A 416 -12.29 -10.01 13.80
C PHE A 416 -12.80 -11.44 13.99
N LYS A 417 -13.80 -11.85 13.20
CA LYS A 417 -14.39 -13.19 13.27
C LYS A 417 -13.37 -14.29 12.95
N LEU A 418 -12.53 -14.08 11.93
CA LEU A 418 -11.48 -15.01 11.51
C LEU A 418 -10.23 -14.90 12.40
N LYS A 419 -10.16 -13.91 13.29
CA LYS A 419 -8.95 -13.53 14.04
C LYS A 419 -7.75 -13.31 13.13
N ASP A 420 -8.01 -12.86 11.90
CA ASP A 420 -6.98 -12.51 10.94
C ASP A 420 -6.68 -11.01 10.99
N TYR A 421 -5.73 -10.64 11.84
CA TYR A 421 -5.33 -9.25 12.04
C TYR A 421 -4.66 -8.64 10.81
N ARG A 422 -4.15 -9.45 9.87
CA ARG A 422 -3.56 -8.91 8.62
C ARG A 422 -4.62 -8.16 7.80
N MET A 423 -5.85 -8.65 7.77
CA MET A 423 -6.98 -7.94 7.14
C MET A 423 -7.22 -6.57 7.80
N PHE A 424 -7.21 -6.50 9.13
CA PHE A 424 -7.34 -5.24 9.87
C PHE A 424 -6.21 -4.25 9.55
N PHE A 425 -4.96 -4.73 9.58
CA PHE A 425 -3.78 -3.91 9.27
C PHE A 425 -3.67 -3.47 7.80
N PHE A 426 -4.39 -4.13 6.89
CA PHE A 426 -4.61 -3.65 5.53
C PHE A 426 -5.73 -2.61 5.46
N LEU A 427 -6.87 -2.89 6.10
CA LEU A 427 -8.04 -2.02 6.06
C LEU A 427 -7.76 -0.65 6.68
N LEU A 428 -7.07 -0.61 7.81
CA LEU A 428 -6.85 0.63 8.57
C LEU A 428 -6.12 1.71 7.74
N PRO A 429 -4.92 1.48 7.17
CA PRO A 429 -4.28 2.48 6.29
C PRO A 429 -5.08 2.76 5.02
N THR A 430 -5.77 1.76 4.46
CA THR A 430 -6.59 1.92 3.25
C THR A 430 -7.78 2.82 3.49
N PHE A 431 -8.46 2.67 4.62
CA PHE A 431 -9.57 3.55 5.01
C PHE A 431 -9.13 5.01 5.08
N PHE A 432 -7.97 5.29 5.68
CA PHE A 432 -7.44 6.65 5.71
C PHE A 432 -7.03 7.15 4.32
N LEU A 433 -6.45 6.31 3.47
CA LEU A 433 -6.19 6.69 2.07
C LEU A 433 -7.50 7.07 1.37
N MET A 434 -8.57 6.30 1.54
CA MET A 434 -9.89 6.56 0.92
C MET A 434 -10.49 7.92 1.30
N LEU A 435 -10.09 8.52 2.44
CA LEU A 435 -10.55 9.84 2.86
C LEU A 435 -9.84 10.99 2.14
N VAL A 436 -8.66 10.75 1.58
CA VAL A 436 -7.79 11.79 1.03
C VAL A 436 -7.30 11.52 -0.37
N ASP A 437 -7.53 10.32 -0.87
CA ASP A 437 -7.26 9.89 -2.22
C ASP A 437 -8.05 8.62 -2.52
N SER A 438 -7.66 7.92 -3.59
CA SER A 438 -8.41 6.82 -4.12
C SER A 438 -7.68 5.48 -4.12
N ALA A 439 -8.23 4.52 -3.38
CA ALA A 439 -7.73 3.15 -3.28
C ALA A 439 -8.50 2.20 -4.22
N PHE A 440 -9.78 2.47 -4.46
CA PHE A 440 -10.68 1.63 -5.26
C PHE A 440 -10.96 2.18 -6.66
N PHE A 441 -10.64 3.45 -6.89
CA PHE A 441 -11.06 4.13 -8.13
C PHE A 441 -9.91 4.54 -9.03
N TYR A 442 -8.73 4.70 -8.45
CA TYR A 442 -7.58 5.16 -9.21
C TYR A 442 -6.85 3.98 -9.82
N GLN A 443 -6.57 4.10 -11.11
CA GLN A 443 -5.89 3.09 -11.92
C GLN A 443 -4.62 2.54 -11.25
N LYS A 444 -3.85 3.45 -10.64
CA LYS A 444 -2.57 3.05 -10.04
C LYS A 444 -2.78 2.21 -8.80
N THR A 445 -3.86 2.32 -8.05
CA THR A 445 -4.02 1.64 -6.75
C THR A 445 -4.92 0.41 -6.82
N ILE A 446 -5.94 0.39 -7.69
CA ILE A 446 -6.98 -0.64 -7.69
C ILE A 446 -6.46 -2.07 -7.83
N ALA A 447 -5.52 -2.32 -8.75
CA ALA A 447 -4.95 -3.65 -8.95
C ALA A 447 -4.20 -4.14 -7.70
N LEU A 448 -3.48 -3.23 -7.03
CA LEU A 448 -2.76 -3.51 -5.80
C LEU A 448 -3.72 -3.76 -4.63
N THR A 449 -4.77 -2.94 -4.49
CA THR A 449 -5.87 -3.15 -3.54
C THR A 449 -6.49 -4.54 -3.73
N CYS A 450 -6.75 -4.94 -4.98
CA CYS A 450 -7.30 -6.27 -5.30
C CYS A 450 -6.34 -7.42 -4.96
N ILE A 451 -5.03 -7.27 -5.19
CA ILE A 451 -4.03 -8.26 -4.78
C ILE A 451 -4.09 -8.45 -3.25
N PHE A 452 -4.07 -7.36 -2.48
CA PHE A 452 -4.11 -7.46 -1.01
C PHE A 452 -5.41 -8.09 -0.51
N ILE A 453 -6.56 -7.63 -1.00
CA ILE A 453 -7.85 -8.25 -0.65
C ILE A 453 -7.82 -9.74 -1.00
N GLY A 454 -7.38 -10.10 -2.20
CA GLY A 454 -7.32 -11.49 -2.66
C GLY A 454 -6.40 -12.38 -1.85
N VAL A 455 -5.24 -11.87 -1.43
CA VAL A 455 -4.31 -12.61 -0.58
C VAL A 455 -4.86 -12.78 0.82
N LEU A 456 -5.41 -11.73 1.42
CA LEU A 456 -5.77 -11.70 2.83
C LEU A 456 -7.06 -12.47 3.14
N TYR A 457 -7.84 -12.87 2.13
CA TYR A 457 -8.96 -13.78 2.32
C TYR A 457 -8.50 -15.22 2.58
N VAL A 458 -8.59 -15.61 3.85
CA VAL A 458 -8.31 -16.98 4.28
C VAL A 458 -9.46 -17.91 3.90
N SER A 459 -9.10 -19.16 3.58
CA SER A 459 -10.03 -20.28 3.50
C SER A 459 -10.50 -20.71 4.89
N PRO A 460 -11.79 -20.52 5.26
CA PRO A 460 -12.40 -21.41 6.22
C PRO A 460 -12.65 -22.70 5.45
N LYS A 461 -11.72 -23.66 5.50
CA LYS A 461 -12.16 -25.05 5.38
C LYS A 461 -13.16 -25.24 6.52
N ARG A 462 -14.44 -25.09 6.21
CA ARG A 462 -15.52 -25.48 7.11
C ARG A 462 -15.24 -26.93 7.42
N ASN A 463 -15.15 -27.24 8.71
CA ASN A 463 -15.62 -28.52 9.21
C ASN A 463 -17.05 -28.67 8.68
N LEU A 464 -17.19 -29.29 7.50
CA LEU A 464 -18.40 -30.00 7.17
C LEU A 464 -18.23 -31.33 7.89
N ALA A 465 -18.63 -31.28 9.16
CA ALA A 465 -19.13 -32.46 9.85
C ALA A 465 -20.38 -32.96 9.10
#